data_AF-A0A9P7PD15-F1
#
_entry.id   AF-A0A9P7PD15-F1
#
_cell.length_a   1.000
_cell.length_b   1.000
_cell.length_c   1.000
_cell.angle_alpha   90.00
_cell.angle_beta   90.00
_cell.angle_gamma   90.00
#
_symmetry.space_group_name_H-M   'P 1'
#
loop_
_entity.id
_entity.type
_entity.pdbx_description
1 polymer ?
#
loop_
_entity_poly.entity_id
_entity_poly.type
_entity_poly.pdbx_seq_one_letter_code
_entity_poly.pdbx_strand_id
1 'polypeptide(L)'
;MTDAELDRDWVPNGRRPLSTVARSFSQELGDIFRIDNSVSDLDQKVKQRRENVGKTTQELAELEARLREMEQRLNRNKGVIMQPASRPLASNVAPPPPPAKDESNKSRPGTARASQPAPGSGNMPPTPGPSEDGDDADR
;
A
#
# COMPACT_ATOMS: atom_id res chain seq x y z
N MET A 1 47.94 -11.30 -34.32
CA MET A 1 47.84 -10.23 -33.32
C MET A 1 46.60 -9.42 -33.68
N THR A 2 45.61 -9.41 -32.81
CA THR A 2 44.36 -8.65 -33.02
C THR A 2 44.47 -7.30 -32.32
N ASP A 3 43.85 -6.27 -32.89
CA ASP A 3 43.86 -4.89 -32.37
C ASP A 3 43.40 -4.81 -30.90
N ALA A 4 42.42 -5.65 -30.54
CA ALA A 4 41.90 -5.77 -29.17
C ALA A 4 42.91 -6.30 -28.14
N GLU A 5 43.94 -7.02 -28.56
CA GLU A 5 45.04 -7.46 -27.68
C GLU A 5 46.06 -6.33 -27.47
N LEU A 6 46.26 -5.48 -28.48
CA LEU A 6 47.21 -4.37 -28.44
C LEU A 6 46.75 -3.24 -27.51
N ASP A 7 45.44 -2.99 -27.46
CA ASP A 7 44.81 -1.99 -26.57
C ASP A 7 44.84 -2.39 -25.10
N ARG A 8 44.79 -3.70 -24.79
CA ARG A 8 44.79 -4.21 -23.41
C ARG A 8 46.11 -4.02 -22.69
N ASP A 9 47.21 -4.17 -23.43
CA ASP A 9 48.57 -4.07 -22.88
C ASP A 9 49.15 -2.66 -23.01
N TRP A 10 48.34 -1.68 -23.44
CA TRP A 10 48.77 -0.31 -23.58
C TRP A 10 49.01 0.33 -22.20
N VAL A 11 50.28 0.53 -21.87
CA VAL A 11 50.71 1.32 -20.71
C VAL A 11 51.25 2.65 -21.22
N PRO A 12 50.77 3.81 -20.70
CA PRO A 12 51.32 5.09 -21.08
C PRO A 12 52.82 5.13 -20.77
N ASN A 13 53.66 5.11 -21.81
CA ASN A 13 55.10 5.30 -21.65
C ASN A 13 55.34 6.69 -21.03
N GLY A 14 55.80 6.72 -19.77
CA GLY A 14 55.92 7.91 -18.91
C GLY A 14 56.83 9.05 -19.39
N ARG A 15 57.24 9.04 -20.67
CA ARG A 15 58.01 10.08 -21.33
C ARG A 15 57.15 11.06 -22.14
N ARG A 16 55.87 10.74 -22.41
CA ARG A 16 54.95 11.65 -23.11
C ARG A 16 53.87 12.13 -22.14
N PRO A 17 53.76 13.44 -21.87
CA PRO A 17 52.69 13.95 -21.04
C PRO A 17 51.35 13.66 -21.71
N LEU A 18 50.41 13.08 -20.96
CA LEU A 18 49.04 12.87 -21.41
C LEU A 18 48.44 14.23 -21.78
N SER A 19 47.83 14.33 -22.98
CA SER A 19 47.29 15.60 -23.47
C SER A 19 46.25 16.15 -22.49
N THR A 20 46.23 17.48 -22.32
CA THR A 20 45.25 18.17 -21.45
C THR A 20 43.82 17.84 -21.88
N VAL A 21 43.59 17.75 -23.20
CA VAL A 21 42.29 17.39 -23.79
C VAL A 21 41.88 15.95 -23.44
N ALA A 22 42.81 14.98 -23.46
CA ALA A 22 42.49 13.61 -23.06
C ALA A 22 42.19 13.52 -21.57
N ARG A 23 42.85 14.32 -20.72
CA ARG A 23 42.52 14.38 -19.29
C ARG A 23 41.12 14.94 -19.05
N SER A 24 40.78 16.08 -19.66
CA SER A 24 39.43 16.65 -19.53
C SER A 24 38.36 15.72 -20.10
N PHE A 25 38.63 15.08 -21.24
CA PHE A 25 37.73 14.11 -21.85
C PHE A 25 37.54 12.87 -20.97
N SER A 26 38.60 12.33 -20.38
CA SER A 26 38.49 11.18 -19.46
C SER A 26 37.72 11.52 -18.19
N GLN A 27 37.86 12.74 -17.66
CA GLN A 27 37.08 13.23 -16.53
C GLN A 27 35.60 13.34 -16.90
N GLU A 28 35.29 13.91 -18.06
CA GLU A 28 33.93 14.02 -18.56
C GLU A 28 33.28 12.64 -18.76
N LEU A 29 34.03 11.64 -19.24
CA LEU A 29 33.53 10.26 -19.31
C LEU A 29 33.29 9.65 -17.92
N GLY A 30 34.18 9.89 -16.96
CA GLY A 30 33.98 9.48 -15.57
C GLY A 30 32.70 10.07 -14.97
N ASP A 31 32.43 11.34 -15.28
CA ASP A 31 31.24 12.08 -14.84
C ASP A 31 29.96 11.62 -15.56
N ILE A 32 29.99 11.46 -16.89
CA ILE A 32 28.87 11.01 -17.72
C ILE A 32 28.43 9.60 -17.30
N PHE A 33 29.38 8.68 -17.17
CA PHE A 33 29.08 7.30 -16.81
C PHE A 33 28.99 7.09 -15.30
N ARG A 34 29.25 8.14 -14.49
CA ARG A 34 29.20 8.13 -13.01
C ARG A 34 29.89 6.88 -12.42
N ILE A 35 30.99 6.46 -13.05
CA ILE A 35 31.55 5.11 -12.92
C ILE A 35 31.97 4.85 -11.47
N ASP A 36 32.44 5.87 -10.75
CA ASP A 36 33.04 5.71 -9.44
C ASP A 36 32.04 5.72 -8.27
N ASN A 37 30.84 6.31 -8.44
CA ASN A 37 29.84 6.44 -7.37
C ASN A 37 28.50 5.77 -7.67
N SER A 38 28.13 5.58 -8.93
CA SER A 38 26.76 5.16 -9.28
C SER A 38 26.54 3.65 -9.25
N VAL A 39 27.57 2.82 -9.39
CA VAL A 39 27.40 1.36 -9.46
C VAL A 39 27.05 0.78 -8.10
N SER A 40 27.75 1.20 -7.05
CA SER A 40 27.45 0.79 -5.66
C SER A 40 26.07 1.30 -5.21
N ASP A 41 25.74 2.56 -5.51
CA ASP A 41 24.44 3.13 -5.20
C ASP A 41 23.29 2.44 -5.95
N LEU A 42 23.52 2.06 -7.21
CA LEU A 42 22.55 1.31 -7.99
C LEU A 42 22.31 -0.09 -7.40
N ASP A 43 23.37 -0.79 -6.98
CA ASP A 43 23.24 -2.09 -6.32
C ASP A 43 22.46 -1.98 -5.00
N GLN A 44 22.75 -0.96 -4.18
CA GLN A 44 22.01 -0.69 -2.95
C GLN A 44 20.52 -0.41 -3.23
N LYS A 45 20.21 0.44 -4.23
CA LYS A 45 18.82 0.73 -4.64
C LYS A 45 18.11 -0.51 -5.15
N VAL A 46 18.78 -1.37 -5.91
CA VAL A 46 18.22 -2.63 -6.40
C VAL A 46 17.92 -3.58 -5.25
N LYS A 47 18.85 -3.73 -4.30
CA LYS A 47 18.63 -4.54 -3.08
C LYS A 47 17.45 -4.04 -2.27
N GLN A 48 17.40 -2.74 -1.99
CA GLN A 48 16.28 -2.12 -1.26
C GLN A 48 14.94 -2.32 -1.98
N ARG A 49 14.90 -2.12 -3.30
CA ARG A 49 13.69 -2.34 -4.09
C ARG A 49 13.26 -3.80 -4.06
N ARG A 50 14.18 -4.75 -4.17
CA ARG A 50 13.88 -6.19 -4.08
C ARG A 50 13.27 -6.55 -2.73
N GLU A 51 13.81 -6.04 -1.63
CA GLU A 51 13.28 -6.27 -0.30
C GLU A 51 11.84 -5.72 -0.16
N ASN A 52 11.61 -4.49 -0.61
CA ASN A 52 10.29 -3.86 -0.56
C ASN A 52 9.26 -4.63 -1.40
N VAL A 53 9.65 -5.07 -2.60
CA VAL A 53 8.79 -5.90 -3.46
C VAL A 53 8.50 -7.25 -2.79
N GLY A 54 9.49 -7.86 -2.13
CA GLY A 54 9.28 -9.09 -1.36
C GLY A 54 8.23 -8.94 -0.26
N LYS A 55 8.33 -7.86 0.54
CA LYS A 55 7.36 -7.56 1.62
C LYS A 55 5.95 -7.35 1.08
N THR A 56 5.80 -6.50 0.08
CA THR A 56 4.49 -6.24 -0.55
C THR A 56 3.88 -7.49 -1.18
N THR A 57 4.70 -8.35 -1.80
CA THR A 57 4.25 -9.63 -2.35
C THR A 57 3.75 -10.57 -1.27
N GLN A 58 4.45 -10.63 -0.12
CA GLN A 58 4.03 -11.44 1.03
C GLN A 58 2.70 -10.96 1.63
N GLU A 59 2.56 -9.64 1.81
CA GLU A 59 1.32 -9.03 2.30
C GLU A 59 0.14 -9.30 1.35
N LEU A 60 0.36 -9.17 0.03
CA LEU A 60 -0.64 -9.51 -0.98
C LEU A 60 -1.03 -10.99 -0.92
N ALA A 61 -0.07 -11.89 -0.79
CA ALA A 61 -0.34 -13.32 -0.68
C ALA A 61 -1.17 -13.67 0.58
N GLU A 62 -0.90 -13.00 1.70
CA GLU A 62 -1.69 -13.16 2.92
C GLU A 62 -3.13 -12.63 2.75
N LEU A 63 -3.30 -11.47 2.12
CA LEU A 63 -4.60 -10.89 1.83
C LEU A 63 -5.41 -11.77 0.86
N GLU A 64 -4.78 -12.29 -0.18
CA GLU A 64 -5.40 -13.23 -1.13
C GLU A 64 -5.82 -14.53 -0.44
N ALA A 65 -4.97 -15.08 0.44
CA ALA A 65 -5.31 -16.27 1.22
C ALA A 65 -6.53 -16.04 2.11
N ARG A 66 -6.57 -14.89 2.81
CA ARG A 66 -7.70 -14.51 3.65
C ARG A 66 -8.98 -14.29 2.85
N LEU A 67 -8.91 -13.63 1.69
CA LEU A 67 -10.04 -13.45 0.79
C LEU A 67 -10.58 -14.80 0.31
N ARG A 68 -9.69 -15.70 -0.11
CA ARG A 68 -10.05 -17.05 -0.55
C ARG A 68 -10.70 -17.86 0.58
N GLU A 69 -10.22 -17.75 1.82
CA GLU A 69 -10.85 -18.41 2.98
C GLU A 69 -12.27 -17.87 3.23
N MET A 70 -12.44 -16.54 3.20
CA MET A 70 -13.76 -15.92 3.38
C MET A 70 -14.72 -16.29 2.25
N GLU A 71 -14.23 -16.34 1.01
CA GLU A 71 -15.02 -16.78 -0.15
C GLU A 71 -15.47 -18.23 0.00
N GLN A 72 -14.60 -19.14 0.45
CA GLN A 72 -14.97 -20.53 0.72
C GLN A 72 -16.03 -20.65 1.82
N ARG A 73 -15.92 -19.87 2.90
CA ARG A 73 -16.94 -19.81 3.97
C ARG A 73 -18.28 -19.30 3.42
N LEU A 74 -18.27 -18.24 2.63
CA LEU A 74 -19.47 -17.69 2.01
C LEU A 74 -20.10 -18.71 1.05
N ASN A 75 -19.31 -19.38 0.22
CA ASN A 75 -19.79 -20.36 -0.73
C ASN A 75 -20.41 -21.58 -0.03
N ARG A 76 -19.78 -22.06 1.06
CA ARG A 76 -20.34 -23.12 1.91
C ARG A 76 -21.68 -22.70 2.53
N ASN A 77 -21.78 -21.46 3.00
CA ASN A 77 -23.02 -20.93 3.58
C ASN A 77 -24.11 -20.69 2.52
N LYS A 78 -23.75 -20.26 1.30
CA LYS A 78 -24.68 -20.17 0.16
C LYS A 78 -25.26 -21.55 -0.21
N GLY A 79 -24.43 -22.60 -0.15
CA GLY A 79 -24.88 -23.99 -0.35
C GLY A 79 -25.88 -24.47 0.72
N VAL A 80 -25.77 -23.99 1.96
CA VAL A 80 -26.71 -24.31 3.05
C VAL A 80 -28.03 -23.54 2.93
N ILE A 81 -28.00 -22.30 2.45
CA ILE A 81 -29.22 -21.47 2.27
C ILE A 81 -30.08 -21.96 1.08
N MET A 82 -29.51 -22.68 0.11
CA MET A 82 -30.27 -23.31 -1.00
C MET A 82 -30.75 -24.74 -0.72
N GLN A 83 -30.63 -25.26 0.51
CA GLN A 83 -31.36 -26.47 0.89
C GLN A 83 -32.73 -26.09 1.48
N PRO A 84 -33.86 -26.54 0.88
CA PRO A 84 -35.16 -26.35 1.50
C PRO A 84 -35.23 -27.26 2.74
N ALA A 85 -34.90 -26.72 3.91
CA ALA A 85 -35.20 -27.37 5.17
C ALA A 85 -36.73 -27.42 5.32
N SER A 86 -37.33 -28.54 4.92
CA SER A 86 -38.71 -28.88 5.23
C SER A 86 -38.86 -28.98 6.76
N ARG A 87 -39.33 -27.88 7.35
CA ARG A 87 -39.64 -27.77 8.78
C ARG A 87 -41.10 -28.19 8.99
N PRO A 88 -41.42 -29.19 9.84
CA PRO A 88 -42.81 -29.51 10.12
C PRO A 88 -43.44 -28.38 10.97
N LEU A 89 -44.62 -27.92 10.53
CA LEU A 89 -45.48 -27.01 11.27
C LEU A 89 -46.03 -27.73 12.52
N ALA A 90 -45.83 -27.17 13.70
CA ALA A 90 -46.56 -27.58 14.90
C ALA A 90 -47.07 -26.33 15.66
N SER A 91 -48.38 -26.10 15.46
CA SER A 91 -49.38 -25.70 16.46
C SER A 91 -49.12 -24.53 17.43
N ASN A 92 -49.72 -23.39 17.07
CA ASN A 92 -50.70 -22.63 17.86
C ASN A 92 -50.52 -22.58 19.40
N VAL A 93 -49.95 -21.48 19.91
CA VAL A 93 -50.12 -21.04 21.29
C VAL A 93 -50.48 -19.55 21.27
N ALA A 94 -51.66 -19.22 21.83
CA ALA A 94 -52.18 -17.87 21.95
C ALA A 94 -51.35 -17.00 22.93
N PRO A 95 -51.26 -15.68 22.72
CA PRO A 95 -50.52 -14.80 23.63
C PRO A 95 -51.29 -14.57 24.96
N PRO A 96 -50.61 -14.51 26.12
CA PRO A 96 -51.23 -14.19 27.41
C PRO A 96 -51.56 -12.67 27.53
N PRO A 97 -52.52 -12.29 28.41
CA PRO A 97 -52.99 -10.90 28.54
C PRO A 97 -51.96 -9.99 29.25
N PRO A 98 -52.04 -8.65 29.06
CA PRO A 98 -51.07 -7.72 29.63
C PRO A 98 -51.30 -7.45 31.13
N PRO A 99 -50.25 -7.41 31.97
CA PRO A 99 -50.38 -6.95 33.35
C PRO A 99 -50.39 -5.41 33.44
N ALA A 100 -51.14 -4.91 34.42
CA ALA A 100 -51.38 -3.51 34.71
C ALA A 100 -50.12 -2.74 35.14
N LYS A 101 -50.22 -1.42 34.98
CA LYS A 101 -49.21 -0.39 35.25
C LYS A 101 -48.68 -0.47 36.69
N ASP A 102 -47.37 -0.44 36.82
CA ASP A 102 -46.73 0.26 37.93
C ASP A 102 -45.39 0.86 37.48
N GLU A 103 -45.29 2.17 37.68
CA GLU A 103 -44.09 2.98 37.50
C GLU A 103 -42.98 2.48 38.40
N SER A 104 -41.82 2.14 37.82
CA SER A 104 -40.50 2.30 38.46
C SER A 104 -39.41 1.85 37.51
N ASN A 105 -38.88 2.81 36.75
CA ASN A 105 -37.49 2.89 36.28
C ASN A 105 -36.79 1.54 36.05
N LYS A 106 -36.88 0.99 34.83
CA LYS A 106 -35.94 -0.01 34.32
C LYS A 106 -35.33 0.49 33.02
N SER A 107 -34.04 0.76 33.11
CA SER A 107 -33.01 0.87 32.08
C SER A 107 -33.43 0.34 30.72
N ARG A 108 -33.55 1.24 29.73
CA ARG A 108 -33.50 0.88 28.32
C ARG A 108 -32.05 0.53 27.98
N PRO A 109 -31.74 -0.69 27.50
CA PRO A 109 -30.42 -0.97 26.98
C PRO A 109 -30.33 -0.34 25.58
N GLY A 110 -29.39 0.58 25.41
CA GLY A 110 -29.02 1.15 24.10
C GLY A 110 -29.90 2.30 23.62
N THR A 111 -29.47 3.54 23.90
CA THR A 111 -29.42 4.69 22.94
C THR A 111 -29.12 6.04 23.59
N ALA A 112 -28.98 6.15 24.93
CA ALA A 112 -28.60 7.43 25.55
C ALA A 112 -27.10 7.49 25.88
N ARG A 113 -26.26 7.84 24.90
CA ARG A 113 -24.89 8.31 25.20
C ARG A 113 -25.02 9.72 25.76
N ALA A 114 -24.61 9.92 27.01
CA ALA A 114 -24.45 11.26 27.59
C ALA A 114 -23.61 12.13 26.64
N SER A 115 -24.04 13.38 26.44
CA SER A 115 -23.38 14.37 25.59
C SER A 115 -21.94 14.58 26.09
N GLN A 116 -20.96 13.92 25.47
CA GLN A 116 -19.57 14.29 25.69
C GLN A 116 -19.29 15.53 24.84
N PRO A 117 -18.71 16.61 25.41
CA PRO A 117 -18.20 17.69 24.61
C PRO A 117 -17.13 17.14 23.66
N ALA A 118 -17.21 17.52 22.39
CA ALA A 118 -16.24 17.13 21.38
C ALA A 118 -14.81 17.54 21.81
N PRO A 119 -13.79 16.69 21.66
CA PRO A 119 -12.41 17.14 21.80
C PRO A 119 -12.18 18.27 20.79
N GLY A 120 -11.64 19.39 21.30
CA GLY A 120 -11.56 20.66 20.59
C GLY A 120 -10.90 20.55 19.22
N SER A 121 -11.41 21.38 18.31
CA SER A 121 -10.96 21.62 16.93
C SER A 121 -9.51 22.14 16.86
N GLY A 122 -8.53 21.31 17.22
CA GLY A 122 -7.12 21.71 17.29
C GLY A 122 -6.18 20.95 16.36
N ASN A 123 -6.45 19.68 16.04
CA ASN A 123 -5.44 18.81 15.39
C ASN A 123 -6.01 17.96 14.24
N MET A 124 -6.91 18.52 13.42
CA MET A 124 -7.23 17.89 12.13
C MET A 124 -6.27 18.44 11.06
N PRO A 125 -5.61 17.60 10.25
CA PRO A 125 -4.94 18.09 9.05
C PRO A 125 -5.98 18.82 8.18
N PRO A 126 -5.64 19.94 7.52
CA PRO A 126 -6.62 20.64 6.69
C PRO A 126 -7.15 19.66 5.64
N THR A 127 -8.47 19.53 5.57
CA THR A 127 -9.13 18.85 4.45
C THR A 127 -8.67 19.54 3.17
N PRO A 128 -8.12 18.82 2.18
CA PRO A 128 -7.81 19.39 0.89
C PRO A 128 -9.07 20.04 0.34
N GLY A 129 -9.02 21.34 0.07
CA GLY A 129 -10.13 22.09 -0.47
C GLY A 129 -10.56 21.55 -1.84
N PRO A 130 -11.79 21.86 -2.30
CA PRO A 130 -12.21 21.55 -3.66
C PRO A 130 -11.21 22.17 -4.64
N SER A 131 -10.71 21.37 -5.59
CA SER A 131 -9.92 21.87 -6.71
C SER A 131 -10.78 22.83 -7.53
N GLU A 132 -10.57 24.13 -7.33
CA GLU A 132 -11.12 25.17 -8.20
C GLU A 132 -10.17 25.31 -9.39
N ASP A 133 -10.31 24.37 -10.35
CA ASP A 133 -9.82 24.55 -11.71
C ASP A 133 -10.72 25.59 -12.38
N GLY A 134 -10.29 26.84 -12.40
CA GLY A 134 -11.01 27.93 -13.06
C GLY A 134 -10.20 29.22 -13.09
N ASP A 135 -9.94 29.68 -14.31
CA ASP A 135 -9.65 31.09 -14.67
C ASP A 135 -8.18 31.55 -14.69
N ASP A 136 -7.41 31.02 -15.64
CA ASP A 136 -6.36 31.76 -16.35
C ASP A 136 -6.71 31.81 -17.85
N ALA A 137 -7.65 32.69 -18.21
CA ALA A 137 -7.92 33.09 -19.59
C ALA A 137 -7.49 34.55 -19.78
N ASP A 138 -6.17 34.78 -19.71
CA ASP A 138 -5.54 35.94 -20.31
C ASP A 138 -5.37 35.67 -21.82
N ARG A 139 -6.27 36.22 -22.64
CA ARG A 139 -6.02 36.57 -24.06
C ARG A 139 -7.11 37.46 -24.65
#